data_AF-A0A9X9I6J0-F1
#
_entry.id   AF-A0A9X9I6J0-F1
#
_cell.length_a   1.000
_cell.length_b   1.000
_cell.length_c   1.000
_cell.angle_alpha   90.00
_cell.angle_beta   90.00
_cell.angle_gamma   90.00
#
_symmetry.space_group_name_H-M   'P 1'
#
loop_
_entity.id
_entity.type
_entity.pdbx_description
1 polymer ?
#
loop_
_entity_poly.entity_id
_entity_poly.type
_entity_poly.pdbx_seq_one_letter_code
_entity_poly.pdbx_strand_id
1 'polypeptide(L)'
;MIKNKKNIIFCIDEPDAFLHRGLQLKLRDVLYDISNKHQVIVTTHSPEFIDSSSLKNVILLDQEIGEEKLYKRTNTYINSINTISIDLSEDDGARKIREYLGLEEDKTDLLDNYNIFVEGECDKNIFLNYVSCLK
;
A
#
# COMPACT_ATOMS: atom_id res chain seq x y z
N MET A 1 29.61 -32.83 6.81
CA MET A 1 29.84 -31.55 6.11
C MET A 1 28.67 -30.63 6.41
N ILE A 2 28.82 -29.74 7.39
CA ILE A 2 27.77 -28.77 7.74
C ILE A 2 27.80 -27.69 6.65
N LYS A 3 26.87 -27.76 5.68
CA LYS A 3 26.70 -26.66 4.71
C LYS A 3 26.24 -25.45 5.50
N ASN A 4 27.15 -24.50 5.70
CA ASN A 4 26.84 -23.21 6.31
C ASN A 4 25.79 -22.54 5.41
N LYS A 5 24.50 -22.58 5.81
CA LYS A 5 23.41 -21.91 5.08
C LYS A 5 23.76 -20.43 5.12
N LYS A 6 24.19 -19.87 3.98
CA LYS A 6 24.44 -18.43 3.87
C LYS A 6 23.09 -17.74 4.08
N ASN A 7 22.98 -16.95 5.14
CA ASN A 7 21.85 -16.06 5.35
C ASN A 7 22.04 -14.88 4.39
N ILE A 8 21.31 -14.91 3.28
CA ILE A 8 21.34 -13.88 2.25
C ILE A 8 20.08 -13.03 2.41
N ILE A 9 20.27 -11.71 2.39
CA ILE A 9 19.20 -10.72 2.34
C ILE A 9 19.33 -9.99 1.00
N PHE A 10 18.24 -9.96 0.24
CA PHE A 10 18.12 -9.18 -0.99
C PHE A 10 17.38 -7.89 -0.66
N CYS A 11 18.00 -6.75 -0.96
CA CYS A 11 17.34 -5.44 -0.90
C CYS A 11 17.36 -4.87 -2.32
N ILE A 12 16.19 -4.62 -2.89
CA ILE A 12 16.07 -4.14 -4.27
C ILE A 12 15.19 -2.91 -4.29
N ASP A 13 15.71 -1.84 -4.87
CA ASP A 13 15.01 -0.57 -4.97
C ASP A 13 14.21 -0.53 -6.28
N GLU A 14 12.91 -0.25 -6.19
CA GLU A 14 11.96 -0.11 -7.32
C GLU A 14 12.16 -1.12 -8.46
N PRO A 15 12.06 -2.44 -8.19
CA PRO A 15 12.36 -3.46 -9.19
C PRO A 15 11.35 -3.47 -10.35
N ASP A 16 10.20 -2.80 -10.18
CA ASP A 16 9.13 -2.62 -11.15
C ASP A 16 9.32 -1.44 -12.12
N ALA A 17 10.35 -0.62 -11.92
CA ALA A 17 10.63 0.53 -12.76
C ALA A 17 10.72 0.14 -14.23
N PHE A 18 10.00 0.87 -15.09
CA PHE A 18 9.93 0.67 -16.55
C PHE A 18 9.34 -0.68 -17.02
N LEU A 19 8.81 -1.51 -16.12
CA LEU A 19 8.16 -2.76 -16.49
C LEU A 19 6.67 -2.54 -16.74
N HIS A 20 6.15 -3.11 -17.84
CA HIS A 20 4.71 -3.23 -18.03
C HIS A 20 4.12 -4.26 -17.04
N ARG A 21 2.85 -4.12 -16.66
CA ARG A 21 2.15 -4.94 -15.64
C ARG A 21 2.44 -6.44 -15.72
N GLY A 22 2.41 -7.01 -16.92
CA GLY A 22 2.65 -8.45 -17.11
C GLY A 22 4.07 -8.91 -16.71
N LEU A 23 5.08 -8.03 -16.82
CA LEU A 23 6.44 -8.32 -16.35
C LEU A 23 6.58 -8.08 -14.85
N GLN A 24 5.90 -7.10 -14.29
CA GLN A 24 5.85 -6.84 -12.84
C GLN A 24 5.33 -8.07 -12.09
N LEU A 25 4.23 -8.68 -12.57
CA LEU A 25 3.68 -9.92 -12.00
C LEU A 25 4.68 -11.08 -12.02
N LYS A 26 5.38 -11.29 -13.15
CA LYS A 26 6.40 -12.34 -13.27
C LYS A 26 7.58 -12.09 -12.34
N LEU A 27 8.03 -10.85 -12.23
CA LEU A 27 9.11 -10.45 -11.37
C LEU A 27 8.75 -10.67 -9.89
N ARG A 28 7.54 -10.27 -9.49
CA ARG A 28 6.99 -10.54 -8.16
C ARG A 28 7.03 -12.03 -7.84
N ASP A 29 6.57 -12.89 -8.75
CA ASP A 29 6.57 -14.35 -8.53
C ASP A 29 7.99 -14.90 -8.33
N VAL A 30 8.96 -14.43 -9.12
CA VAL A 30 10.38 -14.78 -8.94
C VAL A 30 10.92 -14.33 -7.58
N LEU A 31 10.56 -13.13 -7.12
CA LEU A 31 10.98 -12.61 -5.83
C LEU A 31 10.34 -13.37 -4.66
N TYR A 32 9.07 -13.78 -4.79
CA TYR A 32 8.43 -14.67 -3.83
C TYR A 32 9.12 -16.04 -3.77
N ASP A 33 9.48 -16.62 -4.91
CA ASP A 33 10.22 -17.88 -4.97
C ASP A 33 11.59 -17.80 -4.26
N ILE A 34 12.28 -16.67 -4.42
CA ILE A 34 13.52 -16.38 -3.69
C ILE A 34 13.25 -16.22 -2.19
N SER A 35 12.14 -15.56 -1.83
CA SER A 35 11.76 -15.31 -0.43
C SER A 35 11.55 -16.58 0.40
N ASN A 36 11.23 -17.70 -0.26
CA ASN A 36 11.09 -19.01 0.40
C ASN A 36 12.39 -19.53 1.02
N LYS A 37 13.55 -19.00 0.60
CA LYS A 37 14.89 -19.42 1.07
C LYS A 37 15.72 -18.30 1.65
N HIS A 38 15.44 -17.06 1.26
CA HIS A 38 16.23 -15.86 1.58
C HIS A 38 15.29 -14.72 1.97
N GLN A 39 15.75 -13.74 2.76
CA GLN A 39 14.92 -12.56 3.01
C GLN A 39 14.97 -11.63 1.80
N VAL A 40 13.82 -11.11 1.39
CA VAL A 40 13.71 -10.17 0.26
C VAL A 40 12.98 -8.94 0.76
N ILE A 41 13.58 -7.77 0.57
CA ILE A 41 13.02 -6.46 0.89
C ILE A 41 13.00 -5.66 -0.42
N VAL A 42 11.83 -5.14 -0.77
CA VAL A 42 11.65 -4.33 -1.97
C VAL A 42 10.94 -3.03 -1.62
N THR A 43 11.32 -1.96 -2.29
CA THR A 43 10.53 -0.73 -2.39
C THR A 43 9.78 -0.77 -3.72
N THR A 44 8.55 -0.27 -3.76
CA THR A 44 7.76 -0.28 -4.99
C THR A 44 6.64 0.74 -4.91
N HIS A 45 6.30 1.30 -6.07
CA HIS A 45 5.09 2.09 -6.28
C HIS A 45 3.99 1.30 -7.00
N SER A 46 4.20 0.01 -7.26
CA SER A 46 3.24 -0.84 -7.96
C SER A 46 2.35 -1.64 -7.00
N PRO A 47 1.02 -1.59 -7.16
CA PRO A 47 0.11 -2.43 -6.40
C PRO A 47 0.28 -3.93 -6.71
N GLU A 48 0.89 -4.30 -7.84
CA GLU A 48 1.03 -5.71 -8.22
C GLU A 48 1.89 -6.50 -7.21
N PHE A 49 2.76 -5.82 -6.47
CA PHE A 49 3.64 -6.40 -5.45
C PHE A 49 2.98 -6.56 -4.08
N ILE A 50 1.74 -6.06 -3.92
CA ILE A 50 1.01 -6.13 -2.66
C ILE A 50 0.07 -7.33 -2.69
N ASP A 51 0.21 -8.19 -1.69
CA ASP A 51 -0.74 -9.28 -1.47
C ASP A 51 -2.01 -8.73 -0.80
N SER A 52 -3.07 -8.58 -1.61
CA SER A 52 -4.39 -8.13 -1.13
C SER A 52 -5.02 -9.04 -0.06
N SER A 53 -4.58 -10.29 0.07
CA SER A 53 -5.11 -11.22 1.07
C SER A 53 -4.48 -11.08 2.44
N SER A 54 -3.28 -10.48 2.53
CA SER A 54 -2.54 -10.31 3.78
C SER A 54 -1.49 -9.21 3.69
N LEU A 55 -1.68 -8.14 4.46
CA LEU A 55 -0.74 -7.01 4.54
C LEU A 55 0.44 -7.24 5.50
N LYS A 56 0.60 -8.44 6.08
CA LYS A 56 1.63 -8.74 7.09
C LYS A 56 3.07 -8.45 6.67
N ASN A 57 3.36 -8.51 5.37
CA ASN A 57 4.69 -8.27 4.82
C ASN A 57 4.81 -6.91 4.11
N VAL A 58 3.83 -6.02 4.32
CA VAL A 58 3.80 -4.68 3.76
C VAL A 58 4.18 -3.70 4.85
N ILE A 59 5.09 -2.78 4.54
CA ILE A 59 5.45 -1.67 5.41
C ILE A 59 5.10 -0.40 4.65
N LEU A 60 4.11 0.33 5.15
CA LEU A 60 3.74 1.62 4.61
C LEU A 60 4.49 2.72 5.40
N LEU A 61 5.19 3.58 4.67
CA LEU A 61 5.96 4.69 5.24
C LEU A 61 5.27 6.02 4.88
N ASP A 62 5.24 6.92 5.85
CA ASP A 62 4.67 8.26 5.71
C ASP A 62 5.61 9.33 6.27
N GLN A 63 5.27 10.59 6.03
CA GLN A 63 6.01 11.76 6.44
C GLN A 63 5.23 12.57 7.48
N GLU A 64 5.86 12.81 8.63
CA GLU A 64 5.33 13.70 9.65
C GLU A 64 6.18 14.97 9.74
N ILE A 65 5.51 16.12 9.85
CA ILE A 65 6.16 17.39 10.10
C ILE A 65 6.55 17.47 11.57
N GLY A 66 7.84 17.30 11.82
CA GLY A 66 8.44 17.50 13.13
C GLY A 66 8.69 18.97 13.49
N GLU A 67 9.34 19.15 14.63
CA GLU A 67 9.60 20.46 15.21
C GLU A 67 10.42 21.38 14.29
N GLU A 68 10.14 22.67 14.42
CA GLU A 68 10.87 23.72 13.73
C GLU A 68 12.31 23.82 14.28
N LYS A 69 13.30 23.76 13.38
CA LYS A 69 14.71 23.84 13.75
C LYS A 69 15.38 25.01 13.04
N LEU A 70 16.23 25.72 13.79
CA LEU A 70 17.06 26.79 13.23
C LEU A 70 18.20 26.18 12.39
N TYR A 71 18.14 26.38 11.08
CA TYR A 71 19.18 25.93 10.17
C TYR A 71 20.32 26.96 10.10
N LYS A 72 21.39 26.71 10.86
CA LYS A 72 22.50 27.65 11.08
C LYS A 72 23.17 28.17 9.80
N ARG A 73 23.18 27.38 8.70
CA ARG A 73 23.86 27.76 7.45
C ARG A 73 23.13 28.88 6.70
N THR A 74 21.80 28.87 6.70
CA THR A 74 20.96 29.85 6.00
C THR A 74 20.32 30.85 6.96
N ASN A 75 20.44 30.62 8.27
CA ASN A 75 19.76 31.37 9.33
C ASN A 75 18.24 31.40 9.16
N THR A 76 17.67 30.29 8.69
CA THR A 76 16.22 30.11 8.47
C THR A 76 15.68 29.02 9.37
N TYR A 77 14.42 29.16 9.76
CA TYR A 77 13.67 28.11 10.44
C TYR A 77 13.10 27.15 9.41
N ILE A 78 13.28 25.85 9.66
CA ILE A 78 12.81 24.78 8.77
C ILE A 78 12.20 23.69 9.64
N ASN A 79 11.01 23.21 9.27
CA ASN A 79 10.40 22.05 9.87
C ASN A 79 11.15 20.78 9.46
N SER A 80 11.53 19.94 10.42
CA SER A 80 12.10 18.63 10.08
C SER A 80 11.02 17.72 9.54
N ILE A 81 11.29 17.01 8.43
CA ILE A 81 10.42 15.94 7.94
C ILE A 81 10.93 14.64 8.54
N ASN A 82 10.08 13.93 9.29
CA ASN A 82 10.38 12.64 9.88
C ASN A 82 9.66 11.53 9.10
N THR A 83 10.30 10.37 8.97
CA THR A 83 9.65 9.18 8.40
C THR A 83 9.01 8.38 9.52
N ILE A 84 7.73 8.07 9.36
CA ILE A 84 6.95 7.24 10.28
C ILE A 84 6.46 5.98 9.56
N SER A 85 6.27 4.88 10.30
CA SER A 85 5.61 3.68 9.78
C SER A 85 4.14 3.71 10.16
N ILE A 86 3.26 3.47 9.19
CA ILE A 86 1.82 3.36 9.43
C ILE A 86 1.50 1.94 9.89
N ASP A 87 0.71 1.83 10.97
CA ASP A 87 0.16 0.54 11.39
C ASP A 87 -0.97 0.11 10.44
N LEU A 88 -0.74 -0.99 9.73
CA LEU A 88 -1.69 -1.57 8.77
C LEU A 88 -2.64 -2.59 9.40
N SER A 89 -2.53 -2.84 10.72
CA SER A 89 -3.43 -3.75 11.44
C SER A 89 -4.77 -3.12 11.82
N GLU A 90 -4.87 -1.79 11.76
CA GLU A 90 -6.13 -1.07 11.86
C GLU A 90 -6.99 -1.32 10.60
N ASP A 91 -8.32 -1.31 10.75
CA ASP A 91 -9.34 -1.65 9.73
C ASP A 91 -9.22 -0.86 8.40
N ASP A 92 -8.33 0.13 8.39
CA ASP A 92 -8.13 1.12 7.36
C ASP A 92 -6.82 0.94 6.54
N GLY A 93 -5.98 -0.04 6.89
CA GLY A 93 -4.65 -0.21 6.28
C GLY A 93 -4.71 -0.42 4.76
N ALA A 94 -5.70 -1.19 4.28
CA ALA A 94 -5.89 -1.43 2.85
C ALA A 94 -6.34 -0.15 2.11
N ARG A 95 -7.15 0.71 2.73
CA ARG A 95 -7.58 1.99 2.15
C ARG A 95 -6.40 2.94 2.00
N LYS A 96 -5.60 3.11 3.06
CA LYS A 96 -4.38 3.93 3.01
C LYS A 96 -3.41 3.47 1.91
N ILE A 97 -3.21 2.17 1.75
CA ILE A 97 -2.36 1.66 0.64
C ILE A 97 -2.93 2.06 -0.73
N ARG A 98 -4.25 1.95 -0.93
CA ARG A 98 -4.89 2.36 -2.19
C ARG A 98 -4.69 3.84 -2.47
N GLU A 99 -4.88 4.69 -1.46
CA GLU A 99 -4.65 6.13 -1.55
C GLU A 99 -3.20 6.45 -1.94
N TYR A 100 -2.21 5.83 -1.28
CA TYR A 100 -0.79 6.06 -1.56
C TYR A 100 -0.37 5.60 -2.96
N LEU A 101 -1.04 4.59 -3.50
CA LEU A 101 -0.77 4.08 -4.85
C LEU A 101 -1.59 4.78 -5.93
N GLY A 102 -2.40 5.79 -5.56
CA GLY A 102 -3.24 6.53 -6.51
C GLY A 102 -4.30 5.65 -7.19
N LEU A 103 -4.73 4.58 -6.53
CA LEU A 103 -5.84 3.76 -7.01
C LEU A 103 -7.14 4.52 -6.72
N GLU A 104 -7.78 5.06 -7.75
CA GLU A 104 -9.06 5.77 -7.63
C GLU A 104 -10.11 4.84 -6.98
N GLU A 105 -10.90 5.38 -6.03
CA GLU A 105 -12.08 4.74 -5.44
C GLU A 105 -13.24 4.70 -6.46
N ASP A 106 -12.98 4.16 -7.64
CA ASP A 106 -14.01 3.89 -8.64
C ASP A 106 -14.76 2.62 -8.26
N LYS A 107 -15.56 2.70 -7.17
CA LYS A 107 -16.75 1.90 -6.84
C LYS A 107 -16.95 1.90 -5.33
N THR A 108 -18.22 2.01 -4.93
CA THR A 108 -18.77 1.57 -3.64
C THR A 108 -17.87 0.54 -2.96
N ASP A 109 -17.11 0.96 -1.95
CA ASP A 109 -16.19 0.07 -1.27
C ASP A 109 -17.02 -0.82 -0.35
N LEU A 110 -16.95 -2.13 -0.54
CA LEU A 110 -17.63 -3.12 0.31
C LEU A 110 -17.20 -3.03 1.79
N LEU A 111 -16.16 -2.26 2.08
CA LEU A 111 -15.63 -2.00 3.41
C LEU A 111 -15.94 -0.59 3.92
N ASP A 112 -16.77 0.19 3.21
CA ASP A 112 -17.24 1.47 3.72
C ASP A 112 -18.00 1.31 5.05
N ASN A 113 -17.97 2.34 5.89
CA ASN A 113 -18.67 2.31 7.19
C ASN A 113 -20.17 2.00 7.06
N TYR A 114 -20.76 2.23 5.89
CA TYR A 114 -22.17 1.98 5.60
C TYR A 114 -22.33 1.25 4.26
N ASN A 115 -22.57 -0.06 4.33
CA ASN A 115 -22.86 -0.88 3.15
C ASN A 115 -24.31 -1.34 3.15
N ILE A 116 -24.97 -1.21 1.99
CA ILE A 116 -26.29 -1.79 1.74
C ILE A 116 -26.12 -2.92 0.72
N PHE A 117 -26.31 -4.16 1.20
CA PHE A 117 -26.36 -5.32 0.33
C PHE A 117 -27.76 -5.44 -0.28
N VAL A 118 -27.81 -5.66 -1.59
CA VAL A 118 -29.05 -5.84 -2.33
C VAL A 118 -29.01 -7.12 -3.15
N GLU A 119 -30.17 -7.70 -3.46
CA GLU A 119 -30.25 -8.99 -4.15
C GLU A 119 -29.85 -8.87 -5.64
N GLY A 120 -30.04 -7.69 -6.24
CA GLY A 120 -29.60 -7.41 -7.61
C GLY A 120 -29.64 -5.92 -8.02
N GLU A 121 -29.27 -5.64 -9.27
CA GLU A 121 -29.14 -4.26 -9.79
C GLU A 121 -30.48 -3.48 -9.78
N CYS A 122 -31.61 -4.19 -9.85
CA CYS A 122 -32.93 -3.58 -9.78
C CYS A 122 -33.17 -2.89 -8.43
N ASP A 123 -32.84 -3.59 -7.34
CA ASP A 123 -32.99 -3.10 -5.97
C ASP A 123 -32.08 -1.91 -5.72
N LYS A 124 -30.83 -1.99 -6.17
CA LYS A 124 -29.87 -0.88 -6.11
C LYS A 124 -30.45 0.40 -6.72
N ASN A 125 -31.05 0.29 -7.91
CA ASN A 125 -31.64 1.43 -8.61
C ASN A 125 -32.86 2.00 -7.87
N ILE A 126 -33.69 1.15 -7.26
CA ILE A 126 -34.83 1.61 -6.44
C ILE A 126 -34.33 2.38 -5.22
N PHE A 127 -33.35 1.86 -4.49
CA PHE A 127 -32.79 2.52 -3.32
C PHE A 127 -32.13 3.86 -3.67
N LEU A 128 -31.32 3.90 -4.73
CA LEU A 128 -30.67 5.14 -5.17
C LEU A 128 -31.70 6.21 -5.58
N ASN A 129 -32.79 5.82 -6.24
CA ASN A 129 -33.89 6.74 -6.59
C ASN A 129 -34.68 7.22 -5.36
N TYR A 130 -34.90 6.35 -4.36
CA TYR A 130 -35.58 6.76 -3.14
C TYR A 130 -34.74 7.75 -2.31
N VAL A 131 -33.44 7.48 -2.17
CA VAL A 131 -32.51 8.35 -1.43
C VAL A 131 -32.32 9.69 -2.14
N SER A 132 -32.31 9.71 -3.47
CA SER A 132 -32.18 10.97 -4.23
C SER A 132 -33.41 11.87 -4.11
N CYS A 133 -34.61 11.29 -3.90
CA CYS A 133 -35.84 12.05 -3.63
C CYS A 133 -35.96 12.60 -2.19
N LEU A 134 -35.07 12.21 -1.28
CA LEU A 134 -35.04 12.70 0.11
C LEU A 134 -34.08 13.89 0.33
N LYS A 135 -33.41 14.36 -0.72
CA LYS A 135 -32.68 15.64 -0.75
C LYS A 135 -33.56 16.76 -1.26
#